data_AF-F8UHH0-F1
#
_entry.id   AF-F8UHH0-F1
#
_cell.length_a   1.000
_cell.length_b   1.000
_cell.length_c   1.000
_cell.angle_alpha   90.00
_cell.angle_beta   90.00
_cell.angle_gamma   90.00
#
_symmetry.space_group_name_H-M   'P 1'
#
loop_
_entity.id
_entity.type
_entity.pdbx_description
1 polymer ?
#
loop_
_entity_poly.entity_id
_entity_poly.type
_entity_poly.pdbx_seq_one_letter_code
_entity_poly.pdbx_strand_id
1 'polypeptide(L)'
;LRDQKREVRWSVIAPEQFLDRVTLAPDAAQKDYESHQDEFRIPDKARVQYLVLSPEAVSGQVTVADDEARSYYQQNLSRFQKAEERQASHILINADKSASAETRATAKAKAEALLAQLQRKPETFAEVAKANSQDPGSAAKGGDLGFFGRGMMVKSFEDAAFGAKVGELVGPVATEFGYHIIKVTAVKPAQTTDFAQAKPRIEQELRRQRAEKRFAEAAEIFSNLVYEQADSLKPAADELKITIQESPWITRGASEIPALNHPRVLAAVFSDDAVRNKRNTEAIDVGNSTLVAVRVIEHQPAAMKPFAEVNAEIKKNLLLKEAQKLAQQDGEAKLAKLRGGEQISVPWSDPKIMSRTSAEGLPPDALQQVFRADGSKLPAYTGADYGKGSYALLKVTKVVEPTDIKPAQRREITAALTQAAGQEDMTAFLSSLRKGYKVTVNQDLLQQKQQ
;
A
#
# COMPACT_ATOMS: atom_id res chain seq x y z
N LEU A 1 -24.13 -4.55 29.02
CA LEU A 1 -22.70 -4.70 29.37
C LEU A 1 -21.80 -3.61 28.77
N ARG A 2 -21.88 -3.30 27.47
CA ARG A 2 -21.04 -2.25 26.84
C ARG A 2 -21.23 -0.87 27.48
N ASP A 3 -22.48 -0.52 27.80
CA ASP A 3 -22.84 0.78 28.40
C ASP A 3 -22.91 0.75 29.94
N GLN A 4 -22.50 -0.36 30.56
CA GLN A 4 -22.38 -0.43 32.01
C GLN A 4 -21.33 0.58 32.47
N LYS A 5 -21.68 1.39 33.46
CA LYS A 5 -20.76 2.31 34.12
C LYS A 5 -20.41 1.78 35.50
N ARG A 6 -19.23 2.13 35.99
CA ARG A 6 -18.77 1.79 37.34
C ARG A 6 -18.30 3.06 38.04
N GLU A 7 -18.74 3.24 39.27
CA GLU A 7 -18.14 4.23 40.17
C GLU A 7 -16.91 3.57 40.81
N VAL A 8 -15.77 4.24 40.64
CA VAL A 8 -14.47 3.70 41.02
C VAL A 8 -13.66 4.74 41.74
N ARG A 9 -12.92 4.28 42.74
CA ARG A 9 -11.85 5.02 43.41
C ARG A 9 -10.56 4.24 43.20
N TRP A 10 -9.42 4.93 43.13
CA TRP A 10 -8.13 4.27 43.01
C TRP A 10 -7.07 4.92 43.88
N SER A 11 -6.04 4.15 44.21
CA SER A 11 -4.85 4.60 44.91
C SER A 11 -3.63 4.10 44.17
N VAL A 12 -2.71 5.00 43.86
CA VAL A 12 -1.48 4.67 43.13
C VAL A 12 -0.34 4.50 44.12
N ILE A 13 0.34 3.37 44.00
CA ILE A 13 1.54 3.02 44.76
C ILE A 13 2.70 3.21 43.79
N ALA A 14 3.41 4.32 43.99
CA ALA A 14 4.47 4.75 43.09
C ALA A 14 5.82 4.12 43.52
N PRO A 15 6.68 3.67 42.59
CA PRO A 15 7.98 3.09 42.90
C PRO A 15 8.85 4.01 43.76
N GLU A 16 8.75 5.33 43.56
CA GLU A 16 9.54 6.34 44.26
C GLU A 16 9.38 6.25 45.79
N GLN A 17 8.25 5.74 46.28
CA GLN A 17 7.99 5.52 47.71
C GLN A 17 8.87 4.42 48.32
N PHE A 18 9.51 3.58 47.50
CA PHE A 18 10.28 2.43 47.93
C PHE A 18 11.78 2.58 47.68
N LEU A 19 12.24 3.69 47.09
CA LEU A 19 13.65 3.88 46.76
C LEU A 19 14.56 3.73 47.99
N ASP A 20 14.16 4.29 49.13
CA ASP A 20 14.91 4.20 50.40
C ASP A 20 14.94 2.78 51.00
N ARG A 21 14.11 1.86 50.47
CA ARG A 21 14.04 0.45 50.89
C ARG A 21 14.79 -0.49 49.94
N VAL A 22 15.30 0.02 48.82
CA VAL A 22 16.06 -0.77 47.86
C VAL A 22 17.54 -0.65 48.17
N THR A 23 18.18 -1.80 48.38
CA THR A 23 19.64 -1.91 48.45
C THR A 23 20.12 -2.69 47.24
N LEU A 24 20.87 -2.04 46.36
CA LEU A 24 21.54 -2.73 45.26
C LEU A 24 22.80 -3.43 45.74
N ALA A 25 23.10 -4.59 45.16
CA ALA A 25 24.39 -5.25 45.37
C ALA A 25 25.54 -4.34 44.84
N PRO A 26 26.74 -4.37 45.46
CA PRO A 26 27.86 -3.53 45.04
C PRO A 26 28.27 -3.68 43.57
N ASP A 27 28.06 -4.87 43.01
CA ASP A 27 28.40 -5.25 41.63
C ASP A 27 27.19 -5.20 40.67
N ALA A 28 26.00 -4.81 41.12
CA ALA A 28 24.77 -4.87 40.31
C ALA A 28 24.88 -4.03 39.03
N ALA A 29 25.43 -2.82 39.13
CA ALA A 29 25.60 -1.94 37.97
C ALA A 29 26.64 -2.46 36.98
N GLN A 30 27.72 -3.09 37.49
CA GLN A 30 28.75 -3.70 36.64
C GLN A 30 28.16 -4.89 35.87
N LYS A 31 27.40 -5.77 36.54
CA LYS A 31 26.71 -6.91 35.92
C LYS A 31 25.67 -6.49 34.89
N ASP A 32 24.95 -5.40 35.15
CA ASP A 32 23.97 -4.87 34.21
C ASP A 32 24.65 -4.31 32.95
N TYR A 33 25.74 -3.55 33.13
CA TYR A 33 26.57 -3.06 32.02
C TYR A 33 27.16 -4.20 31.18
N GLU A 34 27.65 -5.26 31.81
CA GLU A 34 28.22 -6.43 31.13
C GLU A 34 27.19 -7.26 30.38
N SER A 35 25.95 -7.34 30.87
CA SER A 35 24.88 -8.12 30.24
C SER A 35 24.10 -7.34 29.16
N HIS A 36 24.22 -6.01 29.11
CA HIS A 36 23.53 -5.15 28.14
C HIS A 36 24.49 -4.23 27.36
N GLN A 37 25.67 -4.73 26.98
CA GLN A 37 26.70 -3.93 26.32
C GLN A 37 26.22 -3.20 25.06
N ASP A 38 25.31 -3.81 24.29
CA ASP A 38 24.78 -3.19 23.07
C ASP A 38 24.04 -1.86 23.32
N GLU A 39 23.40 -1.69 24.48
CA GLU A 39 22.69 -0.46 24.86
C GLU A 39 23.66 0.72 25.13
N PHE A 40 24.89 0.39 25.51
CA PHE A 40 25.94 1.36 25.82
C PHE A 40 26.92 1.57 24.67
N ARG A 41 26.66 0.95 23.51
CA ARG A 41 27.50 1.12 22.33
C ARG A 41 27.20 2.43 21.63
N ILE A 42 28.23 3.25 21.46
CA ILE A 42 28.24 4.36 20.51
C ILE A 42 28.30 3.73 19.11
N PRO A 43 27.30 3.93 18.25
CA PRO A 43 27.30 3.33 16.93
C PRO A 43 28.40 3.97 16.09
N ASP A 44 28.85 3.20 15.11
CA ASP A 44 29.81 3.67 14.12
C ASP A 44 29.14 4.74 13.23
N LYS A 45 29.73 5.94 13.16
CA LYS A 45 29.15 7.10 12.47
C LYS A 45 30.13 7.75 11.51
N ALA A 46 29.61 8.33 10.42
CA ALA A 46 30.40 9.10 9.46
C ALA A 46 29.64 10.37 9.02
N ARG A 47 30.38 11.43 8.70
CA ARG A 47 29.90 12.55 7.87
C ARG A 47 30.56 12.45 6.51
N VAL A 48 29.79 12.62 5.44
CA VAL A 48 30.27 12.38 4.09
C VAL A 48 29.98 13.55 3.15
N GLN A 49 30.85 13.72 2.15
CA GLN A 49 30.52 14.40 0.90
C GLN A 49 30.00 13.36 -0.08
N TYR A 50 29.04 13.72 -0.93
CA TYR A 50 28.52 12.80 -1.94
C TYR A 50 28.09 13.52 -3.21
N LEU A 51 28.12 12.77 -4.30
CA LEU A 51 27.59 13.15 -5.60
C LEU A 51 26.44 12.21 -5.96
N VAL A 52 25.41 12.78 -6.59
CA VAL A 52 24.28 12.03 -7.15
C VAL A 52 24.22 12.34 -8.63
N LEU A 53 24.38 11.32 -9.46
CA LEU A 53 24.18 11.41 -10.90
C LEU A 53 22.86 10.71 -11.25
N SER A 54 21.94 11.44 -11.88
CA SER A 54 20.67 10.90 -12.39
C SER A 54 20.32 11.55 -13.74
N PRO A 55 19.39 10.98 -14.54
CA PRO A 55 18.86 11.61 -15.73
C PRO A 55 18.42 13.05 -15.48
N GLU A 56 17.76 13.32 -14.36
CA GLU A 56 17.27 14.65 -13.99
C GLU A 56 18.43 15.63 -13.79
N ALA A 57 19.47 15.20 -13.09
CA ALA A 57 20.66 16.01 -12.82
C ALA A 57 21.38 16.43 -14.12
N VAL A 58 21.41 15.54 -15.13
CA VAL A 58 21.99 15.84 -16.45
C VAL A 58 20.99 16.44 -17.46
N SER A 59 19.68 16.41 -17.15
CA SER A 59 18.60 16.87 -18.03
C SER A 59 18.35 18.37 -17.99
N GLY A 60 18.85 19.09 -16.97
CA GLY A 60 18.53 20.49 -16.67
C GLY A 60 18.80 21.52 -17.76
N GLN A 61 19.23 21.09 -18.95
CA GLN A 61 19.54 21.91 -20.12
C GLN A 61 19.02 21.32 -21.44
N VAL A 62 18.12 20.33 -21.42
CA VAL A 62 17.61 19.71 -22.65
C VAL A 62 16.41 20.46 -23.20
N THR A 63 16.64 21.38 -24.14
CA THR A 63 15.60 21.97 -24.97
C THR A 63 15.33 21.10 -26.19
N VAL A 64 14.09 20.68 -26.39
CA VAL A 64 13.63 20.04 -27.63
C VAL A 64 13.19 21.14 -28.57
N ALA A 65 13.72 21.15 -29.79
CA ALA A 65 13.37 22.15 -30.78
C ALA A 65 12.02 21.80 -31.44
N ASP A 66 11.28 22.81 -31.90
CA ASP A 66 9.92 22.60 -32.46
C ASP A 66 9.95 21.76 -33.75
N ASP A 67 10.97 21.93 -34.57
CA ASP A 67 11.22 21.17 -35.79
C ASP A 67 11.44 19.69 -35.51
N GLU A 68 12.24 19.36 -34.49
CA GLU A 68 12.46 18.00 -34.04
C GLU A 68 11.17 17.35 -33.52
N ALA A 69 10.39 18.07 -32.71
CA ALA A 69 9.10 17.59 -32.23
C ALA A 69 8.14 17.32 -33.41
N ARG A 70 8.15 18.16 -34.45
CA ARG A 70 7.38 17.94 -35.68
C ARG A 70 7.88 16.73 -36.47
N SER A 71 9.18 16.58 -36.64
CA SER A 71 9.77 15.40 -37.29
C SER A 71 9.39 14.12 -36.56
N TYR A 72 9.47 14.11 -35.22
CA TYR A 72 9.02 12.99 -34.41
C TYR A 72 7.54 12.69 -34.63
N TYR A 73 6.68 13.70 -34.58
CA TYR A 73 5.24 13.56 -34.82
C TYR A 73 4.94 12.95 -36.19
N GLN A 74 5.60 13.44 -37.26
CA GLN A 74 5.42 12.95 -38.62
C GLN A 74 5.88 11.50 -38.79
N GLN A 75 7.06 11.17 -38.26
CA GLN A 75 7.62 9.82 -38.31
C GLN A 75 6.81 8.82 -37.47
N ASN A 76 6.07 9.30 -36.47
CA ASN A 76 5.28 8.49 -35.55
C ASN A 76 3.77 8.71 -35.69
N LEU A 77 3.29 9.19 -36.84
CA LEU A 77 1.90 9.65 -37.01
C LEU A 77 0.86 8.57 -36.65
N SER A 78 1.17 7.30 -36.95
CA SER A 78 0.32 6.15 -36.60
C SER A 78 0.05 6.03 -35.09
N ARG A 79 0.98 6.48 -34.23
CA ARG A 79 0.82 6.49 -32.76
C ARG A 79 -0.13 7.58 -32.26
N PHE A 80 -0.45 8.55 -33.12
CA PHE A 80 -1.36 9.65 -32.84
C PHE A 80 -2.70 9.48 -33.56
N GLN A 81 -2.88 8.40 -34.33
CA GLN A 81 -4.12 8.06 -35.02
C GLN A 81 -4.95 7.09 -34.19
N LYS A 82 -6.22 7.43 -34.01
CA LYS A 82 -7.28 6.50 -33.61
C LYS A 82 -7.98 6.06 -34.88
N ALA A 83 -8.02 4.75 -35.12
CA ALA A 83 -8.76 4.19 -36.24
C ALA A 83 -10.27 4.41 -36.06
N GLU A 84 -11.00 4.41 -37.17
CA GLU A 84 -12.45 4.44 -37.16
C GLU A 84 -13.02 3.15 -36.56
N GLU A 85 -14.01 3.29 -35.66
CA GLU A 85 -14.77 2.16 -35.12
C GLU A 85 -16.26 2.31 -35.49
N ARG A 86 -16.91 1.19 -35.78
CA ARG A 86 -18.35 1.11 -36.03
C ARG A 86 -19.00 0.26 -34.95
N GLN A 87 -20.15 0.69 -34.44
CA GLN A 87 -21.03 -0.19 -33.68
C GLN A 87 -22.12 -0.67 -34.61
N ALA A 88 -22.35 -1.99 -34.64
CA ALA A 88 -23.42 -2.57 -35.44
C ALA A 88 -24.13 -3.69 -34.69
N SER A 89 -25.41 -3.86 -35.02
CA SER A 89 -26.19 -5.03 -34.66
C SER A 89 -26.44 -5.87 -35.91
N HIS A 90 -26.50 -7.20 -35.77
CA HIS A 90 -26.75 -8.08 -36.91
C HIS A 90 -27.78 -9.19 -36.63
N ILE A 91 -28.34 -9.73 -37.70
CA ILE A 91 -29.12 -10.97 -37.71
C ILE A 91 -28.45 -11.92 -38.66
N LEU A 92 -27.96 -13.05 -38.14
CA LEU A 92 -27.35 -14.10 -38.95
C LEU A 92 -28.39 -15.19 -39.25
N ILE A 93 -28.53 -15.55 -40.52
CA ILE A 93 -29.20 -16.78 -40.96
C ILE A 93 -28.12 -17.72 -41.48
N ASN A 94 -27.90 -18.83 -40.77
CA ASN A 94 -26.83 -19.78 -41.03
C ASN A 94 -27.01 -20.45 -42.39
N ALA A 95 -25.97 -20.36 -43.19
CA ALA A 95 -25.85 -21.02 -44.48
C ALA A 95 -24.37 -21.02 -44.82
N ASP A 96 -23.62 -21.88 -44.14
CA ASP A 96 -22.19 -21.97 -44.31
C ASP A 96 -21.81 -22.24 -45.77
N LYS A 97 -20.55 -21.95 -46.11
CA LYS A 97 -20.07 -22.07 -47.49
C LYS A 97 -20.23 -23.48 -48.08
N SER A 98 -20.25 -24.52 -47.24
CA SER A 98 -20.44 -25.92 -47.63
C SER A 98 -21.90 -26.36 -47.75
N ALA A 99 -22.86 -25.52 -47.34
CA ALA A 99 -24.28 -25.85 -47.40
C ALA A 99 -24.76 -26.02 -48.86
N SER A 100 -25.75 -26.90 -49.05
CA SER A 100 -26.33 -27.16 -50.37
C SER A 100 -26.91 -25.90 -51.00
N ALA A 101 -26.99 -25.86 -52.34
CA ALA A 101 -27.57 -24.72 -53.05
C ALA A 101 -29.00 -24.40 -52.59
N GLU A 102 -29.79 -25.43 -52.31
CA GLU A 102 -31.15 -25.32 -51.76
C GLU A 102 -31.17 -24.70 -50.35
N THR A 103 -30.25 -25.13 -49.47
CA THR A 103 -30.12 -24.58 -48.11
C THR A 103 -29.74 -23.09 -48.16
N ARG A 104 -28.79 -22.73 -49.03
CA ARG A 104 -28.39 -21.32 -49.20
C ARG A 104 -29.50 -20.47 -49.81
N ALA A 105 -30.28 -21.00 -50.75
CA ALA A 105 -31.43 -20.31 -51.33
C ALA A 105 -32.52 -20.06 -50.27
N THR A 106 -32.78 -21.05 -49.42
CA THR A 106 -33.74 -20.96 -48.33
C THR A 106 -33.31 -19.93 -47.28
N ALA A 107 -32.04 -19.97 -46.86
CA ALA A 107 -31.48 -19.00 -45.91
C ALA A 107 -31.49 -17.57 -46.48
N LYS A 108 -31.18 -17.40 -47.76
CA LYS A 108 -31.25 -16.12 -48.45
C LYS A 108 -32.69 -15.59 -48.47
N ALA A 109 -33.65 -16.40 -48.89
CA ALA A 109 -35.07 -16.00 -48.92
C ALA A 109 -35.58 -15.61 -47.53
N LYS A 110 -35.15 -16.33 -46.48
CA LYS A 110 -35.46 -15.96 -45.09
C LYS A 110 -34.84 -14.62 -44.71
N ALA A 111 -33.57 -14.38 -45.02
CA ALA A 111 -32.91 -13.10 -44.76
C ALA A 111 -33.54 -11.94 -45.55
N GLU A 112 -33.93 -12.16 -46.81
CA GLU A 112 -34.67 -11.16 -47.62
C GLU A 112 -36.03 -10.83 -47.02
N ALA A 113 -36.78 -11.83 -46.53
CA ALA A 113 -38.07 -11.61 -45.87
C ALA A 113 -37.92 -10.82 -44.55
N LEU A 114 -36.93 -11.16 -43.73
CA LEU A 114 -36.64 -10.44 -42.48
C LEU A 114 -36.18 -9.01 -42.76
N LEU A 115 -35.37 -8.79 -43.81
CA LEU A 115 -34.98 -7.45 -44.22
C LEU A 115 -36.20 -6.63 -44.66
N ALA A 116 -37.09 -7.18 -45.47
CA ALA A 116 -38.30 -6.49 -45.91
C ALA A 116 -39.22 -6.14 -44.73
N GLN A 117 -39.31 -7.00 -43.71
CA GLN A 117 -39.99 -6.70 -42.45
C GLN A 117 -39.33 -5.52 -41.73
N LEU A 118 -38.00 -5.53 -41.61
CA LEU A 118 -37.22 -4.51 -40.91
C LEU A 118 -37.20 -3.17 -41.64
N GLN A 119 -37.30 -3.15 -42.97
CA GLN A 119 -37.44 -1.92 -43.74
C GLN A 119 -38.77 -1.21 -43.45
N ARG A 120 -39.83 -1.95 -43.13
CA ARG A 120 -41.13 -1.40 -42.73
C ARG A 120 -41.17 -0.96 -41.26
N LYS A 121 -40.41 -1.64 -40.39
CA LYS A 121 -40.38 -1.43 -38.93
C LYS A 121 -38.96 -1.55 -38.36
N PRO A 122 -38.05 -0.61 -38.67
CA PRO A 122 -36.63 -0.69 -38.31
C PRO A 122 -36.37 -0.63 -36.80
N GLU A 123 -37.33 -0.16 -36.01
CA GLU A 123 -37.33 -0.14 -34.55
C GLU A 123 -37.43 -1.55 -33.94
N THR A 124 -37.99 -2.52 -34.66
CA THR A 124 -38.15 -3.90 -34.18
C THR A 124 -36.89 -4.77 -34.32
N PHE A 125 -35.78 -4.20 -34.80
CA PHE A 125 -34.55 -4.94 -35.12
C PHE A 125 -34.07 -5.85 -33.98
N ALA A 126 -34.01 -5.34 -32.76
CA ALA A 126 -33.55 -6.11 -31.60
C ALA A 126 -34.48 -7.29 -31.28
N GLU A 127 -35.79 -7.14 -31.48
CA GLU A 127 -36.77 -8.21 -31.26
C GLU A 127 -36.66 -9.27 -32.34
N VAL A 128 -36.56 -8.85 -33.61
CA VAL A 128 -36.38 -9.75 -34.75
C VAL A 128 -35.06 -10.51 -34.62
N ALA A 129 -33.99 -9.85 -34.18
CA ALA A 129 -32.69 -10.45 -33.92
C ALA A 129 -32.76 -11.52 -32.81
N LYS A 130 -33.41 -11.23 -31.67
CA LYS A 130 -33.61 -12.21 -30.60
C LYS A 130 -34.40 -13.44 -31.05
N ALA A 131 -35.39 -13.23 -31.93
CA ALA A 131 -36.26 -14.30 -32.40
C ALA A 131 -35.67 -15.13 -33.56
N ASN A 132 -34.83 -14.53 -34.40
CA ASN A 132 -34.44 -15.13 -35.69
C ASN A 132 -32.93 -15.25 -35.92
N SER A 133 -32.09 -14.49 -35.20
CA SER A 133 -30.65 -14.56 -35.40
C SER A 133 -30.12 -15.89 -34.86
N GLN A 134 -29.27 -16.53 -35.66
CA GLN A 134 -28.62 -17.79 -35.33
C GLN A 134 -27.16 -17.58 -34.86
N ASP A 135 -26.78 -16.32 -34.58
CA ASP A 135 -25.52 -16.01 -33.90
C ASP A 135 -25.69 -16.09 -32.37
N PRO A 136 -25.09 -17.09 -31.69
CA PRO A 136 -25.23 -17.26 -30.25
C PRO A 136 -24.61 -16.12 -29.43
N GLY A 137 -23.63 -15.38 -29.99
CA GLY A 137 -22.91 -14.31 -29.29
C GLY A 137 -23.70 -13.01 -29.15
N SER A 138 -24.54 -12.70 -30.14
CA SER A 138 -25.27 -11.42 -30.21
C SER A 138 -26.80 -11.55 -30.19
N ALA A 139 -27.39 -12.70 -30.60
CA ALA A 139 -28.84 -12.84 -30.76
C ALA A 139 -29.62 -12.43 -29.50
N ALA A 140 -29.23 -12.94 -28.33
CA ALA A 140 -29.87 -12.63 -27.05
C ALA A 140 -29.79 -11.13 -26.67
N LYS A 141 -28.79 -10.41 -27.20
CA LYS A 141 -28.57 -8.98 -27.01
C LYS A 141 -29.21 -8.13 -28.12
N GLY A 142 -30.14 -8.71 -28.90
CA GLY A 142 -30.74 -8.01 -30.02
C GLY A 142 -29.80 -7.83 -31.22
N GLY A 143 -28.79 -8.69 -31.33
CA GLY A 143 -27.82 -8.69 -32.41
C GLY A 143 -26.63 -7.76 -32.21
N ASP A 144 -26.52 -7.04 -31.08
CA ASP A 144 -25.44 -6.07 -30.85
C ASP A 144 -24.05 -6.71 -30.73
N LEU A 145 -23.11 -6.26 -31.56
CA LEU A 145 -21.72 -6.69 -31.60
C LEU A 145 -20.78 -5.73 -30.86
N GLY A 146 -21.27 -4.58 -30.39
CA GLY A 146 -20.43 -3.53 -29.82
C GLY A 146 -19.58 -2.81 -30.89
N PHE A 147 -18.63 -2.00 -30.45
CA PHE A 147 -17.72 -1.27 -31.35
C PHE A 147 -16.64 -2.20 -31.91
N PHE A 148 -16.43 -2.10 -33.22
CA PHE A 148 -15.33 -2.78 -33.89
C PHE A 148 -14.64 -1.88 -34.92
N GLY A 149 -13.32 -1.96 -34.97
CA GLY A 149 -12.48 -1.42 -36.04
C GLY A 149 -12.36 -2.38 -37.23
N ARG A 150 -11.72 -1.88 -38.30
CA ARG A 150 -11.37 -2.71 -39.46
C ARG A 150 -10.41 -3.84 -39.07
N GLY A 151 -10.54 -4.99 -39.72
CA GLY A 151 -9.80 -6.23 -39.48
C GLY A 151 -10.42 -7.15 -38.41
N MET A 152 -11.47 -6.72 -37.70
CA MET A 152 -12.09 -7.53 -36.63
C MET A 152 -13.30 -8.35 -37.10
N MET A 153 -13.83 -8.07 -38.29
CA MET A 153 -14.96 -8.80 -38.89
C MET A 153 -14.54 -9.41 -40.23
N VAL A 154 -15.27 -10.41 -40.71
CA VAL A 154 -15.04 -10.96 -42.07
C VAL A 154 -15.26 -9.88 -43.13
N LYS A 155 -14.44 -9.91 -44.18
CA LYS A 155 -14.33 -8.81 -45.15
C LYS A 155 -15.67 -8.32 -45.71
N SER A 156 -16.56 -9.22 -46.14
CA SER A 156 -17.85 -8.82 -46.71
C SER A 156 -18.80 -8.18 -45.68
N PHE A 157 -18.76 -8.62 -44.42
CA PHE A 157 -19.50 -7.99 -43.33
C PHE A 157 -18.93 -6.61 -43.01
N GLU A 158 -17.59 -6.51 -42.89
CA GLU A 158 -16.91 -5.25 -42.61
C GLU A 158 -17.18 -4.21 -43.70
N ASP A 159 -17.00 -4.56 -44.97
CA ASP A 159 -17.20 -3.64 -46.10
C ASP A 159 -18.63 -3.09 -46.10
N ALA A 160 -19.62 -3.94 -45.79
CA ALA A 160 -21.01 -3.55 -45.65
C ALA A 160 -21.26 -2.63 -44.44
N ALA A 161 -20.69 -2.95 -43.27
CA ALA A 161 -20.88 -2.17 -42.05
C ALA A 161 -20.20 -0.79 -42.11
N PHE A 162 -18.98 -0.71 -42.67
CA PHE A 162 -18.26 0.56 -42.80
C PHE A 162 -18.77 1.42 -43.95
N GLY A 163 -19.43 0.84 -44.96
CA GLY A 163 -20.10 1.57 -46.04
C GLY A 163 -21.44 2.20 -45.64
N ALA A 164 -22.06 1.71 -44.57
CA ALA A 164 -23.38 2.13 -44.13
C ALA A 164 -23.36 3.37 -43.21
N LYS A 165 -24.45 4.15 -43.23
CA LYS A 165 -24.68 5.27 -42.30
C LYS A 165 -25.30 4.77 -40.98
N VAL A 166 -25.20 5.59 -39.93
CA VAL A 166 -25.90 5.31 -38.66
C VAL A 166 -27.40 5.16 -38.93
N GLY A 167 -27.99 4.07 -38.44
CA GLY A 167 -29.40 3.72 -38.60
C GLY A 167 -29.72 2.95 -39.88
N GLU A 168 -28.80 2.86 -40.83
CA GLU A 168 -29.01 2.18 -42.10
C GLU A 168 -29.04 0.66 -41.93
N LEU A 169 -29.98 0.01 -42.63
CA LEU A 169 -30.09 -1.44 -42.73
C LEU A 169 -29.41 -1.91 -44.02
N VAL A 170 -28.42 -2.78 -43.89
CA VAL A 170 -27.66 -3.33 -45.02
C VAL A 170 -27.79 -4.84 -45.05
N GLY A 171 -28.14 -5.39 -46.21
CA GLY A 171 -28.15 -6.83 -46.45
C GLY A 171 -29.20 -7.25 -47.48
N PRO A 172 -29.41 -8.57 -47.64
CA PRO A 172 -28.65 -9.64 -46.97
C PRO A 172 -27.21 -9.73 -47.49
N VAL A 173 -26.23 -9.65 -46.59
CA VAL A 173 -24.80 -9.75 -46.90
C VAL A 173 -24.36 -11.20 -46.77
N ALA A 174 -23.86 -11.79 -47.86
CA ALA A 174 -23.32 -13.14 -47.83
C ALA A 174 -21.91 -13.17 -47.23
N THR A 175 -21.67 -14.09 -46.30
CA THR A 175 -20.37 -14.40 -45.69
C THR A 175 -20.14 -15.91 -45.72
N GLU A 176 -19.02 -16.37 -45.17
CA GLU A 176 -18.77 -17.80 -44.97
C GLU A 176 -19.69 -18.46 -43.92
N PHE A 177 -20.39 -17.67 -43.10
CA PHE A 177 -21.30 -18.14 -42.05
C PHE A 177 -22.77 -18.18 -42.50
N GLY A 178 -23.11 -17.48 -43.58
CA GLY A 178 -24.47 -17.37 -44.10
C GLY A 178 -24.82 -15.97 -44.54
N TYR A 179 -26.06 -15.56 -44.27
CA TYR A 179 -26.59 -14.27 -44.68
C TYR A 179 -26.83 -13.37 -43.47
N HIS A 180 -26.26 -12.17 -43.52
CA HIS A 180 -26.37 -11.17 -42.45
C HIS A 180 -27.25 -10.01 -42.86
N ILE A 181 -28.11 -9.58 -41.95
CA ILE A 181 -28.75 -8.26 -42.00
C ILE A 181 -28.06 -7.40 -40.95
N ILE A 182 -27.48 -6.27 -41.36
CA ILE A 182 -26.62 -5.43 -40.54
C ILE A 182 -27.32 -4.10 -40.31
N LYS A 183 -27.29 -3.60 -39.08
CA LYS A 183 -27.72 -2.25 -38.72
C LYS A 183 -26.59 -1.53 -38.02
N VAL A 184 -26.07 -0.47 -38.61
CA VAL A 184 -25.05 0.37 -37.93
C VAL A 184 -25.74 1.25 -36.90
N THR A 185 -25.32 1.18 -35.64
CA THR A 185 -25.95 1.89 -34.53
C THR A 185 -25.13 3.09 -34.06
N ALA A 186 -23.82 3.10 -34.27
CA ALA A 186 -22.96 4.25 -34.00
C ALA A 186 -21.66 4.24 -34.83
N VAL A 187 -21.04 5.41 -34.97
CA VAL A 187 -19.74 5.59 -35.65
C VAL A 187 -18.84 6.42 -34.75
N LYS A 188 -17.64 5.92 -34.48
CA LYS A 188 -16.53 6.73 -33.97
C LYS A 188 -15.58 6.98 -35.14
N PRO A 189 -15.52 8.22 -35.67
CA PRO A 189 -14.67 8.52 -36.81
C PRO A 189 -13.19 8.32 -36.45
N ALA A 190 -12.37 8.05 -37.46
CA ALA A 190 -10.93 8.13 -37.29
C ALA A 190 -10.55 9.52 -36.79
N GLN A 191 -9.70 9.59 -35.77
CA GLN A 191 -9.27 10.85 -35.17
C GLN A 191 -7.75 10.86 -35.08
N THR A 192 -7.13 11.89 -35.64
CA THR A 192 -5.70 12.14 -35.44
C THR A 192 -5.56 13.18 -34.33
N THR A 193 -4.71 12.91 -33.34
CA THR A 193 -4.35 13.91 -32.33
C THR A 193 -3.45 14.94 -32.99
N ASP A 194 -3.86 16.19 -33.04
CA ASP A 194 -3.10 17.25 -33.72
C ASP A 194 -1.74 17.48 -33.06
N PHE A 195 -0.76 17.96 -33.84
CA PHE A 195 0.59 18.25 -33.35
C PHE A 195 0.57 19.14 -32.10
N ALA A 196 -0.27 20.18 -32.07
CA ALA A 196 -0.37 21.09 -30.91
C ALA A 196 -0.77 20.36 -29.62
N GLN A 197 -1.62 19.34 -29.71
CA GLN A 197 -2.05 18.53 -28.57
C GLN A 197 -1.01 17.46 -28.22
N ALA A 198 -0.33 16.90 -29.22
CA ALA A 198 0.70 15.88 -29.02
C ALA A 198 2.04 16.46 -28.54
N LYS A 199 2.34 17.72 -28.87
CA LYS A 199 3.63 18.38 -28.65
C LYS A 199 4.15 18.27 -27.21
N PRO A 200 3.37 18.57 -26.14
CA PRO A 200 3.88 18.46 -24.78
C PRO A 200 4.37 17.05 -24.42
N ARG A 201 3.64 16.03 -24.87
CA ARG A 201 3.99 14.63 -24.65
C ARG A 201 5.24 14.23 -25.46
N ILE A 202 5.33 14.68 -26.71
CA ILE A 202 6.48 14.45 -27.58
C ILE A 202 7.73 15.09 -26.99
N GLU A 203 7.64 16.34 -26.55
CA GLU A 203 8.77 17.02 -25.93
C GLU A 203 9.21 16.33 -24.64
N GLN A 204 8.29 15.86 -23.80
CA GLN A 204 8.63 15.11 -22.59
C GLN A 204 9.37 13.81 -22.94
N GLU A 205 8.88 13.06 -23.92
CA GLU A 205 9.51 11.82 -24.38
C GLU A 205 10.91 12.07 -24.94
N LEU A 206 11.06 13.07 -25.83
CA LEU A 206 12.35 13.43 -26.40
C LEU A 206 13.32 13.95 -25.35
N ARG A 207 12.86 14.72 -24.36
CA ARG A 207 13.67 15.14 -23.20
C ARG A 207 14.15 13.94 -22.42
N ARG A 208 13.28 12.96 -22.13
CA ARG A 208 13.64 11.73 -21.41
C ARG A 208 14.68 10.93 -22.19
N GLN A 209 14.46 10.67 -23.48
CA GLN A 209 15.40 9.91 -24.32
C GLN A 209 16.79 10.57 -24.36
N ARG A 210 16.84 11.90 -24.46
CA ARG A 210 18.10 12.65 -24.40
C ARG A 210 18.75 12.60 -23.02
N ALA A 211 17.96 12.69 -21.95
CA ALA A 211 18.45 12.56 -20.58
C ALA A 211 19.04 11.17 -20.33
N GLU A 212 18.39 10.10 -20.80
CA GLU A 212 18.88 8.73 -20.73
C GLU A 212 20.20 8.55 -21.49
N LYS A 213 20.29 9.08 -22.73
CA LYS A 213 21.54 9.04 -23.50
C LYS A 213 22.68 9.79 -22.81
N ARG A 214 22.42 11.02 -22.36
CA ARG A 214 23.40 11.83 -21.63
C ARG A 214 23.80 11.19 -20.32
N PHE A 215 22.86 10.55 -19.62
CA PHE A 215 23.14 9.84 -18.39
C PHE A 215 24.09 8.66 -18.65
N ALA A 216 23.90 7.89 -19.72
CA ALA A 216 24.79 6.79 -20.07
C ALA A 216 26.23 7.28 -20.31
N GLU A 217 26.41 8.36 -21.08
CA GLU A 217 27.71 8.99 -21.31
C GLU A 217 28.31 9.55 -20.00
N ALA A 218 27.50 10.25 -19.21
CA ALA A 218 27.90 10.82 -17.92
C ALA A 218 28.24 9.74 -16.88
N ALA A 219 27.59 8.59 -16.89
CA ALA A 219 27.80 7.49 -15.95
C ALA A 219 29.19 6.87 -16.12
N GLU A 220 29.66 6.74 -17.36
CA GLU A 220 31.02 6.28 -17.66
C GLU A 220 32.06 7.29 -17.16
N ILE A 221 31.89 8.58 -17.49
CA ILE A 221 32.77 9.66 -17.03
C ILE A 221 32.78 9.74 -15.50
N PHE A 222 31.61 9.66 -14.86
CA PHE A 222 31.46 9.68 -13.41
C PHE A 222 32.23 8.54 -12.78
N SER A 223 32.01 7.31 -13.24
CA SER A 223 32.66 6.10 -12.71
C SER A 223 34.18 6.18 -12.84
N ASN A 224 34.69 6.64 -13.98
CA ASN A 224 36.13 6.80 -14.21
C ASN A 224 36.71 7.90 -13.32
N LEU A 225 36.10 9.09 -13.26
CA LEU A 225 36.62 10.21 -12.48
C LEU A 225 36.61 9.94 -10.97
N VAL A 226 35.54 9.33 -10.42
CA VAL A 226 35.50 9.04 -8.98
C VAL A 226 36.53 7.99 -8.57
N TYR A 227 36.86 7.06 -9.48
CA TYR A 227 37.87 6.03 -9.27
C TYR A 227 39.31 6.56 -9.46
N GLU A 228 39.59 7.25 -10.55
CA GLU A 228 40.93 7.77 -10.86
C GLU A 228 41.34 8.93 -9.93
N GLN A 229 40.39 9.79 -9.56
CA GLN A 229 40.61 10.93 -8.66
C GLN A 229 40.13 10.60 -7.25
N ALA A 230 40.62 9.49 -6.69
CA ALA A 230 40.14 8.91 -5.44
C ALA A 230 40.17 9.86 -4.22
N ASP A 231 40.94 10.95 -4.26
CA ASP A 231 41.09 11.90 -3.15
C ASP A 231 40.11 13.09 -3.19
N SER A 232 39.25 13.20 -4.22
CA SER A 232 38.27 14.28 -4.30
C SER A 232 37.10 13.95 -5.21
N LEU A 233 35.89 14.39 -4.83
CA LEU A 233 34.71 14.34 -5.71
C LEU A 233 34.67 15.53 -6.69
N LYS A 234 35.51 16.54 -6.50
CA LYS A 234 35.47 17.80 -7.27
C LYS A 234 35.66 17.60 -8.79
N PRO A 235 36.59 16.76 -9.28
CA PRO A 235 36.76 16.59 -10.73
C PRO A 235 35.49 16.06 -11.41
N ALA A 236 34.84 15.06 -10.81
CA ALA A 236 33.57 14.53 -11.31
C ALA A 236 32.43 15.57 -11.23
N ALA A 237 32.41 16.36 -10.15
CA ALA A 237 31.43 17.43 -9.95
C ALA A 237 31.54 18.52 -11.03
N ASP A 238 32.76 19.00 -11.29
CA ASP A 238 33.02 20.07 -12.26
C ASP A 238 32.74 19.61 -13.69
N GLU A 239 33.24 18.43 -14.08
CA GLU A 239 33.09 17.90 -15.44
C GLU A 239 31.62 17.66 -15.80
N LEU A 240 30.86 17.05 -14.87
CA LEU A 240 29.46 16.71 -15.09
C LEU A 240 28.49 17.83 -14.65
N LYS A 241 29.03 18.93 -14.13
CA LYS A 241 28.27 20.09 -13.61
C LYS A 241 27.23 19.69 -12.55
N ILE A 242 27.55 18.72 -11.72
CA ILE A 242 26.73 18.25 -10.60
C ILE A 242 27.28 18.79 -9.28
N THR A 243 26.42 18.92 -8.27
CA THR A 243 26.79 19.58 -7.00
C THR A 243 27.23 18.55 -5.95
N ILE A 244 28.38 18.81 -5.30
CA ILE A 244 28.79 18.07 -4.10
C ILE A 244 27.88 18.47 -2.95
N GLN A 245 27.28 17.47 -2.31
CA GLN A 245 26.43 17.63 -1.14
C GLN A 245 27.14 17.07 0.10
N GLU A 246 26.74 17.52 1.28
CA GLU A 246 27.26 17.02 2.56
C GLU A 246 26.15 16.43 3.42
N SER A 247 26.47 15.38 4.16
CA SER A 247 25.53 14.73 5.07
C SER A 247 25.68 15.21 6.53
N PRO A 248 24.61 15.11 7.34
CA PRO A 248 24.77 14.97 8.79
C PRO A 248 25.42 13.62 9.13
N TRP A 249 25.55 13.30 10.43
CA TRP A 249 26.04 11.99 10.86
C TRP A 249 25.12 10.86 10.40
N ILE A 250 25.66 9.94 9.61
CA ILE A 250 25.00 8.70 9.19
C ILE A 250 25.60 7.51 9.92
N THR A 251 24.89 6.38 9.97
CA THR A 251 25.34 5.14 10.61
C THR A 251 25.45 4.01 9.58
N ARG A 252 26.09 2.88 9.93
CA ARG A 252 26.11 1.69 9.06
C ARG A 252 24.72 1.15 8.70
N GLY A 253 23.70 1.42 9.52
CA GLY A 253 22.36 0.84 9.35
C GLY A 253 21.38 1.74 8.60
N ALA A 254 21.56 3.06 8.62
CA ALA A 254 20.61 3.98 8.02
C ALA A 254 21.20 5.38 7.78
N SER A 255 20.59 6.07 6.80
CA SER A 255 20.72 7.50 6.53
C SER A 255 19.33 8.09 6.29
N GLU A 256 19.08 9.31 6.76
CA GLU A 256 17.86 10.06 6.43
C GLU A 256 17.89 10.62 5.00
N ILE A 257 19.07 10.72 4.39
CA ILE A 257 19.24 11.14 3.00
C ILE A 257 18.96 9.93 2.09
N PRO A 258 17.92 9.97 1.22
CA PRO A 258 17.50 8.83 0.41
C PRO A 258 18.61 8.28 -0.49
N ALA A 259 19.42 9.15 -1.12
CA ALA A 259 20.52 8.75 -1.98
C ALA A 259 21.63 7.96 -1.25
N LEU A 260 21.76 8.15 0.07
CA LEU A 260 22.74 7.46 0.90
C LEU A 260 22.14 6.24 1.62
N ASN A 261 20.82 6.11 1.67
CA ASN A 261 20.12 5.04 2.39
C ASN A 261 19.98 3.76 1.54
N HIS A 262 21.09 3.31 0.98
CA HIS A 262 21.17 2.10 0.18
C HIS A 262 22.24 1.16 0.79
N PRO A 263 21.97 -0.15 0.96
CA PRO A 263 22.88 -1.06 1.67
C PRO A 263 24.31 -1.06 1.13
N ARG A 264 24.49 -1.01 -0.20
CA ARG A 264 25.83 -0.94 -0.82
C ARG A 264 26.55 0.38 -0.52
N VAL A 265 25.81 1.50 -0.53
CA VAL A 265 26.39 2.82 -0.22
C VAL A 265 26.83 2.86 1.24
N LEU A 266 25.97 2.44 2.16
CA LEU A 266 26.30 2.38 3.58
C LEU A 266 27.47 1.43 3.84
N ALA A 267 27.53 0.26 3.20
CA ALA A 267 28.68 -0.64 3.33
C ALA A 267 29.99 0.02 2.83
N ALA A 268 29.94 0.70 1.69
CA ALA A 268 31.12 1.34 1.10
C ALA A 268 31.63 2.52 1.93
N VAL A 269 30.74 3.36 2.46
CA VAL A 269 31.09 4.50 3.33
C VAL A 269 31.92 4.07 4.53
N PHE A 270 31.60 2.91 5.11
CA PHE A 270 32.26 2.40 6.31
C PHE A 270 33.28 1.28 6.01
N SER A 271 33.75 1.20 4.77
CA SER A 271 34.88 0.36 4.38
C SER A 271 36.21 0.95 4.88
N ASP A 272 37.24 0.11 5.04
CA ASP A 272 38.56 0.58 5.48
C ASP A 272 39.16 1.62 4.52
N ASP A 273 38.93 1.48 3.21
CA ASP A 273 39.47 2.40 2.20
C ASP A 273 38.80 3.79 2.28
N ALA A 274 37.48 3.83 2.45
CA ALA A 274 36.74 5.07 2.62
C ALA A 274 37.04 5.75 3.97
N VAL A 275 37.11 4.98 5.05
CA VAL A 275 37.28 5.50 6.41
C VAL A 275 38.74 5.89 6.70
N ARG A 276 39.69 4.98 6.46
CA ARG A 276 41.10 5.15 6.83
C ARG A 276 41.87 5.93 5.77
N ASN A 277 41.71 5.54 4.51
CA ASN A 277 42.45 6.14 3.40
C ASN A 277 41.75 7.38 2.85
N LYS A 278 40.53 7.67 3.33
CA LYS A 278 39.70 8.79 2.85
C LYS A 278 39.62 8.75 1.34
N ARG A 279 39.31 7.60 0.74
CA ARG A 279 39.08 7.49 -0.70
C ARG A 279 37.60 7.65 -1.02
N ASN A 280 37.33 8.10 -2.24
CA ASN A 280 36.00 8.05 -2.80
C ASN A 280 35.55 6.58 -2.88
N THR A 281 34.27 6.32 -2.65
CA THR A 281 33.67 5.05 -3.04
C THR A 281 33.64 4.94 -4.56
N GLU A 282 33.48 3.72 -5.06
CA GLU A 282 33.05 3.51 -6.44
C GLU A 282 31.71 4.22 -6.73
N ALA A 283 31.38 4.37 -8.00
CA ALA A 283 30.06 4.79 -8.42
C ALA A 283 29.06 3.65 -8.17
N ILE A 284 28.23 3.80 -7.15
CA ILE A 284 27.28 2.77 -6.72
C ILE A 284 25.92 3.06 -7.34
N ASP A 285 25.41 2.08 -8.10
CA ASP A 285 24.03 2.12 -8.59
C ASP A 285 23.04 1.88 -7.43
N VAL A 286 22.14 2.84 -7.23
CA VAL A 286 21.08 2.79 -6.20
C VAL A 286 19.69 2.58 -6.81
N GLY A 287 19.61 2.22 -8.09
CA GLY A 287 18.37 2.01 -8.84
C GLY A 287 17.85 3.28 -9.52
N ASN A 288 16.83 3.13 -10.36
CA ASN A 288 16.17 4.23 -11.08
C ASN A 288 17.14 5.11 -11.88
N SER A 289 18.15 4.52 -12.51
CA SER A 289 19.21 5.25 -13.23
C SER A 289 19.92 6.27 -12.35
N THR A 290 20.22 5.94 -11.09
CA THR A 290 20.91 6.85 -10.17
C THR A 290 22.21 6.21 -9.69
N LEU A 291 23.32 6.93 -9.90
CA LEU A 291 24.64 6.57 -9.36
C LEU A 291 25.01 7.51 -8.21
N VAL A 292 25.62 6.96 -7.18
CA VAL A 292 26.08 7.71 -6.01
C VAL A 292 27.54 7.36 -5.73
N ALA A 293 28.36 8.39 -5.56
CA ALA A 293 29.73 8.25 -5.06
C ALA A 293 29.89 9.10 -3.80
N VAL A 294 30.61 8.58 -2.82
CA VAL A 294 30.68 9.14 -1.48
C VAL A 294 32.13 9.26 -1.03
N ARG A 295 32.44 10.27 -0.24
CA ARG A 295 33.74 10.50 0.37
C ARG A 295 33.56 10.80 1.84
N VAL A 296 34.24 10.06 2.71
CA VAL A 296 34.16 10.29 4.16
C VAL A 296 34.94 11.55 4.54
N ILE A 297 34.29 12.50 5.21
CA ILE A 297 34.92 13.69 5.77
C ILE A 297 35.35 13.37 7.21
N GLU A 298 34.39 12.99 8.05
CA GLU A 298 34.60 12.67 9.47
C GLU A 298 34.13 11.25 9.77
N HIS A 299 34.81 10.56 10.68
CA HIS A 299 34.47 9.22 11.12
C HIS A 299 34.61 9.10 12.63
N GLN A 300 33.60 8.54 13.27
CA GLN A 300 33.58 8.22 14.68
C GLN A 300 33.38 6.71 14.82
N PRO A 301 34.44 5.94 15.15
CA PRO A 301 34.34 4.48 15.24
C PRO A 301 33.38 4.07 16.35
N ALA A 302 32.79 2.89 16.18
CA ALA A 302 31.99 2.28 17.23
C ALA A 302 32.84 2.11 18.50
N ALA A 303 32.33 2.60 19.62
CA ALA A 303 33.01 2.52 20.91
C ALA A 303 32.01 2.19 22.01
N MET A 304 32.46 1.52 23.06
CA MET A 304 31.65 1.32 24.25
C MET A 304 31.72 2.59 25.11
N LYS A 305 30.57 3.11 25.54
CA LYS A 305 30.56 4.16 26.56
C LYS A 305 31.24 3.62 27.83
N PRO A 306 32.27 4.29 28.37
CA PRO A 306 32.96 3.81 29.56
C PRO A 306 31.98 3.59 30.72
N PHE A 307 32.15 2.49 31.48
CA PHE A 307 31.31 2.19 32.64
C PHE A 307 31.22 3.38 33.61
N ALA A 308 32.32 4.10 33.82
CA ALA A 308 32.36 5.28 34.69
C ALA A 308 31.35 6.37 34.28
N GLU A 309 31.07 6.54 32.97
CA GLU A 309 30.12 7.53 32.46
C GLU A 309 28.67 7.08 32.64
N VAL A 310 28.40 5.78 32.52
CA VAL A 310 27.02 5.22 32.55
C VAL A 310 26.62 4.66 33.92
N ASN A 311 27.56 4.43 34.84
CA ASN A 311 27.32 3.79 36.13
C ASN A 311 26.22 4.49 36.96
N ALA A 312 26.22 5.82 37.01
CA ALA A 312 25.22 6.58 37.75
C ALA A 312 23.80 6.39 37.17
N GLU A 313 23.69 6.36 35.84
CA GLU A 313 22.43 6.12 35.13
C GLU A 313 21.95 4.68 35.32
N ILE A 314 22.85 3.70 35.18
CA ILE A 314 22.55 2.27 35.41
C ILE A 314 22.04 2.05 36.82
N LYS A 315 22.74 2.57 37.84
CA LYS A 315 22.31 2.45 39.25
C LYS A 315 20.93 3.05 39.48
N LYS A 316 20.66 4.22 38.90
CA LYS A 316 19.34 4.87 38.99
C LYS A 316 18.25 3.99 38.38
N ASN A 317 18.50 3.43 37.20
CA ASN A 317 17.54 2.56 36.51
C ASN A 317 17.30 1.25 37.27
N LEU A 318 18.34 0.63 37.81
CA LEU A 318 18.24 -0.56 38.65
C LEU A 318 17.49 -0.30 39.96
N LEU A 319 17.77 0.83 40.64
CA LEU A 319 17.04 1.24 41.84
C LEU A 319 15.54 1.36 41.54
N LEU A 320 15.21 2.05 40.44
CA LEU A 320 13.82 2.20 40.03
C LEU A 320 13.17 0.85 39.71
N LYS A 321 13.87 -0.04 39.00
CA LYS A 321 13.38 -1.38 38.65
C LYS A 321 13.09 -2.25 39.88
N GLU A 322 13.95 -2.24 40.88
CA GLU A 322 13.69 -2.97 42.14
C GLU A 322 12.58 -2.30 42.96
N ALA A 323 12.51 -0.96 42.98
CA ALA A 323 11.45 -0.22 43.66
C ALA A 323 10.07 -0.48 43.03
N GLN A 324 10.01 -0.68 41.71
CA GLN A 324 8.80 -1.09 40.99
C GLN A 324 8.31 -2.46 41.46
N LYS A 325 9.21 -3.43 41.65
CA LYS A 325 8.84 -4.75 42.21
C LYS A 325 8.29 -4.63 43.62
N LEU A 326 8.88 -3.78 44.46
CA LEU A 326 8.38 -3.54 45.82
C LEU A 326 7.01 -2.84 45.82
N ALA A 327 6.79 -1.88 44.94
CA ALA A 327 5.49 -1.22 44.76
C ALA A 327 4.41 -2.22 44.33
N GLN A 328 4.75 -3.12 43.41
CA GLN A 328 3.85 -4.20 43.00
C GLN A 328 3.54 -5.15 44.16
N GLN A 329 4.56 -5.64 44.89
CA GLN A 329 4.37 -6.55 46.02
C GLN A 329 3.54 -5.92 47.15
N ASP A 330 3.81 -4.65 47.48
CA ASP A 330 3.03 -3.90 48.48
C ASP A 330 1.58 -3.72 48.03
N GLY A 331 1.37 -3.38 46.75
CA GLY A 331 0.05 -3.29 46.15
C GLY A 331 -0.72 -4.60 46.18
N GLU A 332 -0.09 -5.72 45.79
CA GLU A 332 -0.69 -7.05 45.82
C GLU A 332 -1.02 -7.50 47.26
N ALA A 333 -0.14 -7.22 48.22
CA ALA A 333 -0.36 -7.52 49.63
C ALA A 333 -1.53 -6.69 50.21
N LYS A 334 -1.59 -5.39 49.92
CA LYS A 334 -2.73 -4.53 50.31
C LYS A 334 -4.03 -4.97 49.65
N LEU A 335 -3.97 -5.37 48.38
CA LEU A 335 -5.13 -5.90 47.65
C LEU A 335 -5.66 -7.17 48.30
N ALA A 336 -4.77 -8.09 48.70
CA ALA A 336 -5.16 -9.33 49.38
C ALA A 336 -5.90 -9.04 50.69
N LYS A 337 -5.40 -8.12 51.52
CA LYS A 337 -6.05 -7.68 52.76
C LYS A 337 -7.43 -7.06 52.51
N LEU A 338 -7.53 -6.16 51.53
CA LEU A 338 -8.81 -5.54 51.14
C LEU A 338 -9.84 -6.57 50.67
N ARG A 339 -9.41 -7.58 49.91
CA ARG A 339 -10.27 -8.70 49.48
C ARG A 339 -10.66 -9.63 50.63
N GLY A 340 -9.79 -9.78 51.63
CA GLY A 340 -10.06 -10.52 52.87
C GLY A 340 -11.00 -9.80 53.85
N GLY A 341 -11.40 -8.56 53.56
CA GLY A 341 -12.30 -7.77 54.40
C GLY A 341 -11.60 -6.99 55.51
N GLU A 342 -10.26 -6.97 55.54
CA GLU A 342 -9.50 -6.16 56.50
C GLU A 342 -9.65 -4.66 56.22
N GLN A 343 -9.80 -3.86 57.29
CA GLN A 343 -9.81 -2.41 57.20
C GLN A 343 -8.37 -1.87 57.24
N ILE A 344 -7.79 -1.64 56.07
CA ILE A 344 -6.49 -0.97 55.93
C ILE A 344 -6.67 0.48 55.45
N SER A 345 -5.81 1.38 55.94
CA SER A 345 -5.79 2.79 55.50
C SER A 345 -5.14 2.90 54.11
N VAL A 346 -5.90 3.40 53.13
CA VAL A 346 -5.45 3.60 51.74
C VAL A 346 -5.95 4.98 51.27
N PRO A 347 -5.09 5.83 50.69
CA PRO A 347 -5.47 7.16 50.21
C PRO A 347 -6.21 7.06 48.87
N TRP A 348 -7.50 6.77 48.93
CA TRP A 348 -8.36 6.67 47.75
C TRP A 348 -8.62 8.03 47.10
N SER A 349 -8.58 8.08 45.77
CA SER A 349 -9.05 9.22 44.96
C SER A 349 -10.52 9.56 45.23
N ASP A 350 -10.99 10.70 44.75
CA ASP A 350 -12.42 10.96 44.65
C ASP A 350 -13.12 9.93 43.75
N PRO A 351 -14.40 9.59 44.03
CA PRO A 351 -15.17 8.66 43.20
C PRO A 351 -15.40 9.25 41.81
N LYS A 352 -15.08 8.47 40.77
CA LYS A 352 -15.39 8.81 39.38
C LYS A 352 -16.20 7.72 38.71
N ILE A 353 -17.09 8.12 37.80
CA ILE A 353 -17.92 7.21 37.01
C ILE A 353 -17.24 7.01 35.65
N MET A 354 -16.90 5.77 35.33
CA MET A 354 -16.25 5.41 34.07
C MET A 354 -17.04 4.35 33.31
N SER A 355 -16.76 4.23 32.01
CA SER A 355 -17.27 3.17 31.13
C SER A 355 -16.11 2.42 30.48
N ARG A 356 -16.39 1.32 29.77
CA ARG A 356 -15.36 0.60 28.99
C ARG A 356 -14.71 1.45 27.89
N THR A 357 -15.28 2.61 27.57
CA THR A 357 -14.82 3.52 26.51
C THR A 357 -14.45 4.91 27.02
N SER A 358 -14.70 5.23 28.30
CA SER A 358 -14.24 6.48 28.94
C SER A 358 -13.53 6.15 30.25
N ALA A 359 -12.21 6.38 30.27
CA ALA A 359 -11.33 5.94 31.35
C ALA A 359 -11.19 6.94 32.51
N GLU A 360 -11.64 8.19 32.34
CA GLU A 360 -11.58 9.26 33.36
C GLU A 360 -10.21 9.46 34.04
N GLY A 361 -9.13 9.15 33.32
CA GLY A 361 -7.73 9.27 33.77
C GLY A 361 -7.05 7.95 34.16
N LEU A 362 -7.75 6.81 34.11
CA LEU A 362 -7.12 5.49 34.30
C LEU A 362 -6.41 5.00 33.03
N PRO A 363 -5.24 4.37 33.16
CA PRO A 363 -4.61 3.63 32.07
C PRO A 363 -5.50 2.49 31.55
N PRO A 364 -5.36 2.09 30.26
CA PRO A 364 -6.21 1.06 29.64
C PRO A 364 -6.25 -0.26 30.41
N ASP A 365 -5.11 -0.73 30.91
CA ASP A 365 -5.02 -2.01 31.63
C ASP A 365 -5.74 -1.94 32.99
N ALA A 366 -5.61 -0.82 33.70
CA ALA A 366 -6.33 -0.58 34.94
C ALA A 366 -7.85 -0.49 34.72
N LEU A 367 -8.28 0.18 33.65
CA LEU A 367 -9.69 0.24 33.24
C LEU A 367 -10.23 -1.16 32.94
N GLN A 368 -9.46 -2.01 32.26
CA GLN A 368 -9.87 -3.38 31.96
C GLN A 368 -10.12 -4.18 33.26
N GLN A 369 -9.24 -4.04 34.25
CA GLN A 369 -9.38 -4.73 35.54
C GLN A 369 -10.60 -4.26 36.33
N VAL A 370 -10.90 -2.95 36.31
CA VAL A 370 -12.13 -2.39 36.90
C VAL A 370 -13.37 -3.11 36.41
N PHE A 371 -13.47 -3.36 35.10
CA PHE A 371 -14.65 -3.99 34.49
C PHE A 371 -14.64 -5.53 34.53
N ARG A 372 -13.52 -6.14 34.95
CA ARG A 372 -13.42 -7.57 35.27
C ARG A 372 -13.82 -7.89 36.71
N ALA A 373 -13.75 -6.92 37.62
CA ALA A 373 -14.15 -7.11 39.02
C ALA A 373 -15.61 -7.56 39.14
N ASP A 374 -15.92 -8.40 40.13
CA ASP A 374 -17.27 -8.90 40.38
C ASP A 374 -18.20 -7.76 40.84
N GLY A 375 -19.15 -7.40 39.98
CA GLY A 375 -20.11 -6.33 40.24
C GLY A 375 -21.23 -6.72 41.21
N SER A 376 -21.37 -8.01 41.57
CA SER A 376 -22.42 -8.51 42.46
C SER A 376 -22.07 -8.37 43.95
N LYS A 377 -20.78 -8.20 44.29
CA LYS A 377 -20.28 -8.06 45.66
C LYS A 377 -19.50 -6.76 45.80
N LEU A 378 -20.14 -5.74 46.37
CA LEU A 378 -19.57 -4.40 46.50
C LEU A 378 -19.25 -4.05 47.97
N PRO A 379 -18.16 -3.31 48.25
CA PRO A 379 -17.16 -2.85 47.30
C PRO A 379 -16.28 -3.99 46.77
N ALA A 380 -16.01 -3.99 45.45
CA ALA A 380 -15.10 -4.94 44.82
C ALA A 380 -13.71 -4.34 44.65
N TYR A 381 -12.68 -5.09 45.03
CA TYR A 381 -11.28 -4.66 44.96
C TYR A 381 -10.52 -5.41 43.87
N THR A 382 -9.77 -4.67 43.07
CA THR A 382 -8.85 -5.21 42.07
C THR A 382 -7.56 -4.40 42.03
N GLY A 383 -6.57 -4.89 41.29
CA GLY A 383 -5.30 -4.21 41.13
C GLY A 383 -4.79 -4.35 39.70
N ALA A 384 -3.97 -3.39 39.28
CA ALA A 384 -3.43 -3.32 37.93
C ALA A 384 -2.14 -2.50 37.87
N ASP A 385 -1.38 -2.71 36.80
CA ASP A 385 -0.35 -1.75 36.40
C ASP A 385 -1.00 -0.40 36.06
N TYR A 386 -0.40 0.68 36.59
CA TYR A 386 -0.81 2.06 36.38
C TYR A 386 0.17 2.83 35.48
N GLY A 387 1.12 2.14 34.86
CA GLY A 387 2.15 2.70 34.00
C GLY A 387 3.36 3.24 34.79
N LYS A 388 4.49 3.38 34.09
CA LYS A 388 5.78 3.78 34.67
C LYS A 388 6.21 2.91 35.87
N GLY A 389 5.72 1.67 35.92
CA GLY A 389 5.95 0.69 36.99
C GLY A 389 5.22 0.98 38.30
N SER A 390 4.21 1.85 38.30
CA SER A 390 3.33 2.06 39.45
C SER A 390 2.24 1.00 39.52
N TYR A 391 1.83 0.62 40.73
CA TYR A 391 0.70 -0.29 40.94
C TYR A 391 -0.52 0.47 41.44
N ALA A 392 -1.70 0.23 40.85
CA ALA A 392 -2.94 0.81 41.31
C ALA A 392 -3.81 -0.20 42.05
N LEU A 393 -4.25 0.17 43.25
CA LEU A 393 -5.40 -0.43 43.91
C LEU A 393 -6.66 0.23 43.38
N LEU A 394 -7.64 -0.59 42.98
CA LEU A 394 -8.88 -0.16 42.34
C LEU A 394 -10.06 -0.65 43.20
N LYS A 395 -10.94 0.27 43.59
CA LYS A 395 -12.13 0.02 44.40
C LYS A 395 -13.37 0.38 43.61
N VAL A 396 -14.15 -0.62 43.20
CA VAL A 396 -15.46 -0.44 42.59
C VAL A 396 -16.50 -0.33 43.70
N THR A 397 -17.15 0.82 43.80
CA THR A 397 -18.14 1.12 44.85
C THR A 397 -19.57 0.94 44.38
N LYS A 398 -19.83 1.14 43.09
CA LYS A 398 -21.17 1.06 42.50
C LYS A 398 -21.12 0.57 41.07
N VAL A 399 -22.03 -0.34 40.72
CA VAL A 399 -22.36 -0.65 39.32
C VAL A 399 -23.57 0.19 38.92
N VAL A 400 -23.42 0.96 37.85
CA VAL A 400 -24.49 1.77 37.27
C VAL A 400 -24.90 1.10 35.98
N GLU A 401 -26.04 0.40 36.05
CA GLU A 401 -26.63 -0.22 34.87
C GLU A 401 -27.14 0.86 33.90
N PRO A 402 -26.97 0.66 32.59
CA PRO A 402 -27.52 1.57 31.61
C PRO A 402 -29.05 1.56 31.71
N THR A 403 -29.67 2.72 31.91
CA THR A 403 -31.12 2.88 31.77
C THR A 403 -31.52 2.66 30.31
N ASP A 404 -32.58 1.88 30.09
CA ASP A 404 -33.21 1.48 28.82
C ASP A 404 -32.39 1.70 27.54
N ILE A 405 -32.01 0.58 26.91
CA ILE A 405 -31.41 0.60 25.57
C ILE A 405 -32.40 1.25 24.61
N LYS A 406 -32.05 2.44 24.08
CA LYS A 406 -32.89 3.14 23.11
C LYS A 406 -33.18 2.21 21.92
N PRO A 407 -34.40 2.22 21.34
CA PRO A 407 -34.77 1.31 20.25
C PRO A 407 -33.78 1.31 19.07
N ALA A 408 -33.16 2.45 18.77
CA ALA A 408 -32.13 2.60 17.74
C ALA A 408 -30.85 1.80 18.06
N GLN A 409 -30.31 1.94 19.27
CA GLN A 409 -29.15 1.16 19.72
C GLN A 409 -29.45 -0.33 19.76
N ARG A 410 -30.68 -0.73 20.11
CA ARG A 410 -31.09 -2.13 20.08
C ARG A 410 -31.02 -2.72 18.67
N ARG A 411 -31.48 -1.96 17.66
CA ARG A 411 -31.40 -2.37 16.25
C ARG A 411 -29.95 -2.52 15.77
N GLU A 412 -29.07 -1.58 16.13
CA GLU A 412 -27.65 -1.66 15.78
C GLU A 412 -26.94 -2.85 16.42
N ILE A 413 -27.18 -3.10 17.71
CA ILE A 413 -26.62 -4.25 18.42
C ILE A 413 -27.13 -5.56 17.81
N THR A 414 -28.43 -5.66 17.50
CA THR A 414 -29.00 -6.83 16.82
C THR A 414 -28.34 -7.04 15.46
N ALA A 415 -28.20 -5.99 14.65
CA ALA A 415 -27.57 -6.09 13.33
C ALA A 415 -26.10 -6.56 13.43
N ALA A 416 -25.33 -6.01 14.38
CA ALA A 416 -23.95 -6.41 14.59
C ALA A 416 -23.82 -7.87 15.07
N LEU A 417 -24.69 -8.34 15.97
CA LEU A 417 -24.71 -9.73 16.42
C LEU A 417 -25.11 -10.69 15.29
N THR A 418 -26.11 -10.33 14.48
CA THR A 418 -26.52 -11.11 13.31
C THR A 418 -25.38 -11.20 12.29
N GLN A 419 -24.66 -10.10 12.05
CA GLN A 419 -23.51 -10.10 11.14
C GLN A 419 -22.36 -10.97 11.66
N ALA A 420 -22.04 -10.88 12.95
CA ALA A 420 -20.98 -11.68 13.56
C ALA A 420 -21.32 -13.19 13.51
N ALA A 421 -22.55 -13.57 13.86
CA ALA A 421 -23.02 -14.95 13.74
C ALA A 421 -22.95 -15.45 12.29
N GLY A 422 -23.39 -14.64 11.32
CA GLY A 422 -23.29 -14.98 9.89
C GLY A 422 -21.85 -15.15 9.40
N GLN A 423 -20.90 -14.36 9.91
CA GLN A 423 -19.47 -14.53 9.61
C GLN A 423 -18.90 -15.81 10.22
N GLU A 424 -19.29 -16.14 11.45
CA GLU A 424 -18.88 -17.38 12.12
C GLU A 424 -19.41 -18.60 11.38
N ASP A 425 -20.71 -18.61 11.01
CA ASP A 425 -21.34 -19.66 10.22
C ASP A 425 -20.67 -19.83 8.85
N MET A 426 -20.39 -18.71 8.15
CA MET A 426 -19.67 -18.74 6.88
C MET A 426 -18.24 -19.28 7.04
N THR A 427 -17.54 -18.88 8.10
CA THR A 427 -16.18 -19.36 8.37
C THR A 427 -16.17 -20.85 8.69
N ALA A 428 -17.14 -21.32 9.48
CA ALA A 428 -17.31 -22.74 9.81
C ALA A 428 -17.67 -23.55 8.55
N PHE A 429 -18.56 -23.04 7.70
CA PHE A 429 -18.93 -23.64 6.42
C PHE A 429 -17.75 -23.71 5.43
N LEU A 430 -16.99 -22.62 5.27
CA LEU A 430 -15.80 -22.62 4.43
C LEU A 430 -14.71 -23.55 4.97
N SER A 431 -14.57 -23.63 6.29
CA SER A 431 -13.63 -24.55 6.94
C SER A 431 -14.04 -26.02 6.77
N SER A 432 -15.34 -26.33 6.80
CA SER A 432 -15.83 -27.69 6.55
C SER A 432 -15.66 -28.09 5.09
N LEU A 433 -15.93 -27.18 4.14
CA LEU A 433 -15.67 -27.40 2.72
C LEU A 433 -14.18 -27.64 2.42
N ARG A 434 -13.28 -26.85 3.02
CA ARG A 434 -11.83 -27.04 2.87
C ARG A 434 -11.31 -28.34 3.46
N LYS A 435 -12.01 -28.93 4.44
CA LYS A 435 -11.70 -30.27 4.97
C LYS A 435 -12.21 -31.40 4.07
N GLY A 436 -13.36 -31.21 3.43
CA GLY A 436 -13.98 -32.20 2.54
C GLY A 436 -13.38 -32.26 1.12
N TYR A 437 -12.75 -31.17 0.66
CA TYR A 437 -12.16 -31.07 -0.66
C TYR A 437 -10.69 -30.63 -0.57
N LYS A 438 -9.78 -31.27 -1.32
CA LYS A 438 -8.36 -30.84 -1.41
C LYS A 438 -8.27 -29.49 -2.11
N VAL A 439 -8.27 -28.40 -1.35
CA VAL A 439 -8.06 -27.05 -1.86
C VAL A 439 -6.56 -26.74 -1.85
N THR A 440 -5.98 -26.48 -3.02
CA THR A 440 -4.61 -25.96 -3.18
C THR A 440 -4.69 -24.47 -3.47
N VAL A 441 -4.17 -23.64 -2.56
CA VAL A 441 -4.09 -22.18 -2.76
C VAL A 441 -2.74 -21.88 -3.41
N ASN A 442 -2.76 -21.45 -4.67
CA ASN A 442 -1.55 -21.00 -5.36
C ASN A 442 -1.15 -19.61 -4.81
N GLN A 443 -0.20 -19.59 -3.87
CA GLN A 443 0.22 -18.36 -3.20
C GLN A 443 1.00 -17.41 -4.10
N ASP A 444 1.65 -17.90 -5.15
CA ASP A 444 2.44 -17.09 -6.08
C ASP A 444 1.56 -16.08 -6.86
N LEU A 445 0.33 -16.45 -7.17
CA LEU A 445 -0.65 -15.57 -7.83
C LEU A 445 -1.25 -14.50 -6.90
N LEU A 446 -1.21 -14.69 -5.57
CA LEU A 446 -1.73 -13.73 -4.60
C LEU A 446 -0.72 -12.62 -4.29
N GLN A 447 0.59 -12.90 -4.38
CA GLN A 447 1.64 -11.92 -4.12
C GLN A 447 1.89 -10.96 -5.31
N GLN A 448 1.64 -11.39 -6.56
CA GLN A 448 1.81 -10.53 -7.75
C GLN A 448 0.83 -9.33 -7.82
N LYS A 449 -0.24 -9.29 -7.02
CA LYS A 449 -1.18 -8.16 -6.97
C LYS A 449 -0.83 -7.10 -5.92
N GLN A 450 0.24 -7.28 -5.14
CA GLN A 450 0.67 -6.34 -4.09
C GLN A 450 2.05 -5.69 -4.35
N GLN A 451 2.66 -5.90 -5.52
CA GLN A 451 3.86 -5.18 -5.96
C GLN A 451 3.54 -4.16 -7.03
#